data_AF-A0A2S7PS04-F1
#
_entry.id   AF-A0A2S7PS04-F1
#
_cell.length_a   1.000
_cell.length_b   1.000
_cell.length_c   1.000
_cell.angle_alpha   90.00
_cell.angle_beta   90.00
_cell.angle_gamma   90.00
#
_symmetry.space_group_name_H-M   'P 1'
#
loop_
_entity.id
_entity.type
_entity.pdbx_description
1 polymer ?
#
loop_
_entity_poly.entity_id
_entity_poly.type
_entity_poly.pdbx_seq_one_letter_code
_entity_poly.pdbx_strand_id
1 'polypeptide(L)'
;MCLVCEKSAKAGRIKRITNSSKGLIEIRKEEKTVQFIYESVNDFLLRNRRLQTLDLALKSNPIGTSYDRMRACCMSYLTMRELPLPKDRSEVQDLASSYPFLQYAAAYVLEHAEEAQAGNIEQKEFLQAGWDAKRVSLFHKLSQPFGKCWGFACGSGISLFYFSLCHKYGGLVYALLEKGTDVNMRDGPLGNALQIASATGVEKIVGILLEKGADVNAQGGFYATHYRQLQWKERRRL
;
A
#
# COMPACT_ATOMS: atom_id res chain seq x y z
N MET A 1 1.68 -15.01 -30.23
CA MET A 1 1.26 -14.99 -28.82
C MET A 1 0.02 -15.86 -28.70
N CYS A 2 0.17 -17.17 -28.42
CA CYS A 2 -0.98 -18.09 -28.40
C CYS A 2 -1.43 -18.33 -26.97
N LEU A 3 -2.67 -17.95 -26.68
CA LEU A 3 -3.38 -18.32 -25.46
C LEU A 3 -3.82 -19.77 -25.58
N VAL A 4 -3.25 -20.67 -24.76
CA VAL A 4 -3.81 -22.02 -24.61
C VAL A 4 -4.87 -21.94 -23.53
N CYS A 5 -6.11 -22.21 -23.92
CA CYS A 5 -7.25 -22.25 -23.01
C CYS A 5 -7.63 -23.72 -22.83
N GLU A 6 -7.42 -24.29 -21.63
CA GLU A 6 -7.94 -25.62 -21.33
C GLU A 6 -9.47 -25.58 -21.28
N LYS A 7 -10.11 -26.41 -22.10
CA LYS A 7 -11.55 -26.69 -21.99
C LYS A 7 -11.76 -27.62 -20.80
N SER A 8 -12.36 -27.14 -19.72
CA SER A 8 -12.93 -28.01 -18.69
C SER A 8 -14.45 -28.03 -18.82
N ALA A 9 -14.98 -29.22 -19.10
CA ALA A 9 -16.40 -29.49 -19.24
C ALA A 9 -17.07 -29.56 -17.86
N LYS A 10 -17.49 -28.41 -17.31
CA LYS A 10 -18.59 -28.30 -16.33
C LYS A 10 -18.96 -26.83 -16.13
N ALA A 11 -20.27 -26.57 -16.11
CA ALA A 11 -20.89 -25.26 -16.20
C ALA A 11 -20.38 -24.25 -15.16
N GLY A 12 -20.14 -23.01 -15.61
CA GLY A 12 -20.12 -21.82 -14.73
C GLY A 12 -18.78 -21.37 -14.14
N ARG A 13 -17.61 -21.84 -14.62
CA ARG A 13 -16.31 -21.37 -14.10
C ARG A 13 -15.59 -20.44 -15.07
N ILE A 14 -15.21 -19.25 -14.58
CA ILE A 14 -14.35 -18.27 -15.25
C ILE A 14 -13.10 -18.99 -15.79
N LYS A 15 -12.87 -18.91 -17.11
CA LYS A 15 -11.65 -19.41 -17.77
C LYS A 15 -10.45 -18.63 -17.25
N ARG A 16 -9.59 -19.25 -16.46
CA ARG A 16 -8.33 -18.64 -15.99
C ARG A 16 -7.22 -19.00 -16.96
N ILE A 17 -6.46 -17.99 -17.40
CA ILE A 17 -5.21 -18.22 -18.12
C ILE A 17 -4.23 -18.78 -17.08
N THR A 18 -3.89 -20.07 -17.19
CA THR A 18 -3.00 -20.76 -16.24
C THR A 18 -1.53 -20.65 -16.63
N ASN A 19 -1.21 -20.42 -17.91
CA ASN A 19 0.15 -20.20 -18.36
C ASN A 19 0.20 -19.47 -19.71
N SER A 20 0.76 -18.26 -19.74
CA SER A 20 0.93 -17.46 -20.98
C SER A 20 2.38 -17.27 -21.39
N SER A 21 3.36 -17.70 -20.56
CA SER A 21 4.76 -17.31 -20.75
C SER A 21 5.59 -18.31 -21.56
N LYS A 22 5.15 -19.57 -21.76
CA LYS A 22 5.96 -20.64 -22.42
C LYS A 22 7.41 -20.74 -21.88
N GLY A 23 7.65 -20.44 -20.60
CA GLY A 23 9.01 -20.44 -20.03
C GLY A 23 9.83 -19.17 -20.30
N LEU A 24 9.20 -18.07 -20.69
CA LEU A 24 9.86 -16.76 -20.75
C LEU A 24 9.90 -16.07 -19.39
N ILE A 25 8.96 -16.42 -18.51
CA ILE A 25 8.80 -15.83 -17.18
C ILE A 25 8.71 -16.97 -16.17
N GLU A 26 9.49 -16.87 -15.10
CA GLU A 26 9.41 -17.73 -13.92
C GLU A 26 8.91 -16.97 -12.70
N ILE A 27 8.34 -17.72 -11.76
CA ILE A 27 7.96 -17.23 -10.44
C ILE A 27 8.92 -17.88 -9.44
N ARG A 28 9.82 -17.11 -8.85
CA ARG A 28 10.69 -17.59 -7.79
C ARG A 28 9.91 -17.63 -6.48
N LYS A 29 9.60 -18.84 -6.02
CA LYS A 29 8.77 -19.05 -4.81
C LYS A 29 9.43 -18.52 -3.54
N GLU A 30 10.75 -18.55 -3.47
CA GLU A 30 11.52 -18.09 -2.31
C GLU A 30 11.49 -16.57 -2.17
N GLU A 31 11.66 -15.85 -3.28
CA GLU A 31 11.72 -14.39 -3.30
C GLU A 31 10.35 -13.73 -3.58
N LYS A 32 9.33 -14.53 -3.93
CA LYS A 32 8.03 -14.05 -4.45
C LYS A 32 8.17 -13.08 -5.64
N THR A 33 9.24 -13.21 -6.40
CA THR A 33 9.52 -12.37 -7.57
C THR A 33 9.07 -13.08 -8.84
N VAL A 34 8.58 -12.28 -9.79
CA VAL A 34 8.28 -12.71 -11.16
C VAL A 34 9.37 -12.11 -12.03
N GLN A 35 10.11 -12.95 -12.75
CA GLN A 35 11.23 -12.48 -13.57
C GLN A 35 11.29 -13.18 -14.91
N PHE A 36 11.98 -12.57 -15.86
CA PHE A 36 12.29 -13.21 -17.13
C PHE A 36 13.37 -14.27 -16.92
N ILE A 37 13.16 -15.47 -17.48
CA ILE A 37 14.10 -16.60 -17.34
C ILE A 37 15.40 -16.31 -18.11
N TYR A 38 15.28 -15.67 -19.26
CA TYR A 38 16.40 -15.40 -20.15
C TYR A 38 16.81 -13.93 -20.10
N GLU A 39 18.11 -13.69 -19.88
CA GLU A 39 18.68 -12.33 -19.95
C GLU A 39 18.39 -11.67 -21.30
N SER A 40 18.36 -12.43 -22.40
CA SER A 40 18.02 -11.91 -23.73
C SER A 40 16.62 -11.30 -23.81
N VAL A 41 15.64 -11.81 -23.05
CA VAL A 41 14.29 -11.26 -22.99
C VAL A 41 14.29 -9.96 -22.19
N ASN A 42 15.05 -9.93 -21.10
CA ASN A 42 15.25 -8.73 -20.30
C ASN A 42 15.94 -7.63 -21.13
N ASP A 43 16.97 -7.98 -21.89
CA ASP A 43 17.69 -7.09 -22.78
C ASP A 43 16.80 -6.60 -23.91
N PHE A 44 16.01 -7.48 -24.50
CA PHE A 44 15.09 -7.12 -25.55
C PHE A 44 14.01 -6.15 -25.05
N LEU A 45 13.35 -6.45 -23.93
CA LEU A 45 12.22 -5.66 -23.44
C LEU A 45 12.65 -4.38 -22.72
N LEU A 46 13.63 -4.47 -21.82
CA LEU A 46 14.03 -3.38 -20.94
C LEU A 46 15.27 -2.63 -21.44
N ARG A 47 16.41 -3.31 -21.69
CA ARG A 47 17.65 -2.60 -22.11
C ARG A 47 17.50 -1.92 -23.47
N ASN A 48 16.90 -2.60 -24.43
CA ASN A 48 16.61 -2.07 -25.77
C ASN A 48 15.34 -1.22 -25.84
N ARG A 49 14.72 -0.93 -24.69
CA ARG A 49 13.54 -0.08 -24.55
C ARG A 49 12.36 -0.45 -25.46
N ARG A 50 12.22 -1.73 -25.82
CA ARG A 50 11.12 -2.20 -26.68
C ARG A 50 9.77 -2.05 -25.99
N LEU A 51 9.71 -2.19 -24.67
CA LEU A 51 8.47 -2.02 -23.92
C LEU A 51 7.88 -0.61 -24.14
N GLN A 52 8.75 0.41 -24.18
CA GLN A 52 8.40 1.81 -24.44
C GLN A 52 8.03 2.07 -25.91
N THR A 53 8.43 1.20 -26.83
CA THR A 53 7.97 1.26 -28.23
C THR A 53 6.57 0.66 -28.41
N LEU A 54 6.22 -0.33 -27.59
CA LEU A 54 4.88 -0.93 -27.58
C LEU A 54 3.88 -0.05 -26.86
N ASP A 55 4.34 0.69 -25.84
CA ASP A 55 3.54 1.61 -25.07
C ASP A 55 4.29 2.93 -24.87
N LEU A 56 3.92 3.92 -25.69
CA LEU A 56 4.58 5.22 -25.72
C LEU A 56 4.48 5.97 -24.38
N ALA A 57 3.47 5.68 -23.56
CA ALA A 57 3.34 6.32 -22.24
C ALA A 57 4.45 5.88 -21.27
N LEU A 58 5.16 4.78 -21.54
CA LEU A 58 6.29 4.31 -20.73
C LEU A 58 7.63 4.96 -21.12
N LYS A 59 7.67 5.82 -22.15
CA LYS A 59 8.92 6.34 -22.74
C LYS A 59 9.80 7.13 -21.76
N SER A 60 9.19 8.00 -20.95
CA SER A 60 9.91 8.86 -20.01
C SER A 60 10.32 8.11 -18.75
N ASN A 61 9.39 7.35 -18.17
CA ASN A 61 9.55 6.72 -16.87
C ASN A 61 8.76 5.39 -16.80
N PRO A 62 9.32 4.28 -17.29
CA PRO A 62 8.60 3.02 -17.39
C PRO A 62 8.22 2.45 -16.01
N ILE A 63 9.09 2.60 -15.01
CA ILE A 63 8.87 2.05 -13.66
C ILE A 63 7.78 2.84 -12.93
N GLY A 64 7.96 4.15 -12.77
CA GLY A 64 6.98 4.99 -12.07
C GLY A 64 5.61 4.92 -12.75
N THR A 65 5.56 4.99 -14.09
CA THR A 65 4.28 4.92 -14.83
C THR A 65 3.59 3.58 -14.66
N SER A 66 4.34 2.49 -14.54
CA SER A 66 3.77 1.17 -14.28
C SER A 66 3.16 1.09 -12.89
N TYR A 67 3.86 1.56 -11.86
CA TYR A 67 3.31 1.63 -10.50
C TYR A 67 2.09 2.54 -10.42
N ASP A 68 2.12 3.68 -11.11
CA ASP A 68 0.99 4.60 -11.14
C ASP A 68 -0.26 3.97 -11.78
N ARG A 69 -0.09 3.18 -12.85
CA ARG A 69 -1.18 2.37 -13.40
C ARG A 69 -1.67 1.31 -12.44
N MET A 70 -0.77 0.61 -11.75
CA MET A 70 -1.18 -0.39 -10.75
C MET A 70 -1.98 0.27 -9.62
N ARG A 71 -1.55 1.42 -9.13
CA ARG A 71 -2.26 2.28 -8.18
C ARG A 71 -3.64 2.66 -8.70
N ALA A 72 -3.75 3.16 -9.94
CA ALA A 72 -5.02 3.54 -10.56
C ALA A 72 -5.97 2.36 -10.76
N CYS A 73 -5.45 1.19 -11.18
CA CYS A 73 -6.20 -0.06 -11.25
C CYS A 73 -6.74 -0.47 -9.89
N CYS A 74 -5.90 -0.46 -8.85
CA CYS A 74 -6.32 -0.77 -7.48
C CYS A 74 -7.43 0.20 -7.01
N MET A 75 -7.29 1.50 -7.28
CA MET A 75 -8.35 2.45 -6.96
C MET A 75 -9.64 2.22 -7.72
N SER A 76 -9.57 1.82 -8.98
CA SER A 76 -10.76 1.50 -9.77
C SER A 76 -11.58 0.40 -9.09
N TYR A 77 -10.92 -0.63 -8.54
CA TYR A 77 -11.58 -1.63 -7.70
C TYR A 77 -12.21 -1.03 -6.44
N LEU A 78 -11.49 -0.19 -5.68
CA LEU A 78 -12.02 0.42 -4.45
C LEU A 78 -13.17 1.42 -4.68
N THR A 79 -13.31 1.94 -5.90
CA THR A 79 -14.35 2.92 -6.29
C THR A 79 -15.55 2.32 -7.01
N MET A 80 -15.63 1.00 -7.13
CA MET A 80 -16.77 0.33 -7.75
C MET A 80 -18.08 0.68 -7.03
N ARG A 81 -19.10 1.11 -7.79
CA ARG A 81 -20.35 1.70 -7.27
C ARG A 81 -21.12 0.77 -6.33
N GLU A 82 -21.01 -0.54 -6.51
CA GLU A 82 -21.83 -1.54 -5.82
C GLU A 82 -21.11 -2.23 -4.65
N LEU A 83 -19.96 -1.74 -4.20
CA LEU A 83 -19.25 -2.39 -3.10
C LEU A 83 -20.00 -2.21 -1.77
N PRO A 84 -20.40 -3.31 -1.11
CA PRO A 84 -20.94 -3.26 0.23
C PRO A 84 -19.83 -2.94 1.23
N LEU A 85 -20.19 -2.28 2.32
CA LEU A 85 -19.31 -2.13 3.47
C LEU A 85 -19.45 -3.37 4.35
N PRO A 86 -18.46 -4.28 4.40
CA PRO A 86 -18.59 -5.50 5.19
C PRO A 86 -18.64 -5.14 6.66
N LYS A 87 -19.55 -5.72 7.44
CA LYS A 87 -19.70 -5.42 8.88
C LYS A 87 -18.69 -6.16 9.73
N ASP A 88 -18.40 -7.39 9.36
CA ASP A 88 -17.54 -8.30 10.10
C ASP A 88 -16.54 -9.04 9.19
N ARG A 89 -15.76 -9.94 9.80
CA ARG A 89 -14.73 -10.72 9.10
C ARG A 89 -15.34 -11.73 8.11
N SER A 90 -16.53 -12.24 8.37
CA SER A 90 -17.21 -13.18 7.46
C SER A 90 -17.62 -12.45 6.18
N GLU A 91 -18.23 -11.27 6.31
CA GLU A 91 -18.61 -10.44 5.16
C GLU A 91 -17.37 -9.97 4.37
N VAL A 92 -16.22 -9.74 5.02
CA VAL A 92 -14.94 -9.48 4.32
C VAL A 92 -14.51 -10.69 3.48
N GLN A 93 -14.67 -11.91 4.00
CA GLN A 93 -14.33 -13.15 3.30
C GLN A 93 -15.26 -13.42 2.11
N ASP A 94 -16.56 -13.18 2.29
CA ASP A 94 -17.56 -13.30 1.23
C ASP A 94 -17.28 -12.28 0.12
N LEU A 95 -17.02 -11.03 0.51
CA LEU A 95 -16.69 -9.97 -0.44
C LEU A 95 -15.41 -10.28 -1.22
N ALA A 96 -14.38 -10.81 -0.56
CA ALA A 96 -13.16 -11.25 -1.22
C ALA A 96 -13.38 -12.40 -2.20
N SER A 97 -14.35 -13.28 -1.90
CA SER A 97 -14.72 -14.38 -2.78
C SER A 97 -15.48 -13.89 -4.01
N SER A 98 -16.36 -12.90 -3.86
CA SER A 98 -17.08 -12.26 -4.96
C SER A 98 -16.19 -11.35 -5.82
N TYR A 99 -15.19 -10.71 -5.21
CA TYR A 99 -14.26 -9.77 -5.87
C TYR A 99 -12.80 -10.18 -5.60
N PRO A 100 -12.25 -11.13 -6.37
CA PRO A 100 -10.95 -11.75 -6.08
C PRO A 100 -9.75 -10.78 -6.01
N PHE A 101 -9.83 -9.64 -6.69
CA PHE A 101 -8.77 -8.63 -6.72
C PHE A 101 -8.95 -7.52 -5.69
N LEU A 102 -10.09 -7.46 -5.01
CA LEU A 102 -10.41 -6.33 -4.14
C LEU A 102 -9.52 -6.28 -2.90
N GLN A 103 -9.21 -7.45 -2.31
CA GLN A 103 -8.25 -7.53 -1.20
C GLN A 103 -6.85 -7.08 -1.61
N TYR A 104 -6.38 -7.52 -2.79
CA TYR A 104 -5.10 -7.07 -3.33
C TYR A 104 -5.09 -5.56 -3.53
N ALA A 105 -6.14 -5.03 -4.17
CA ALA A 105 -6.28 -3.61 -4.41
C ALA A 105 -6.20 -2.81 -3.10
N ALA A 106 -6.96 -3.20 -2.08
CA ALA A 106 -6.91 -2.56 -0.78
C ALA A 106 -5.53 -2.66 -0.11
N ALA A 107 -4.89 -3.83 -0.15
CA ALA A 107 -3.64 -4.06 0.55
C ALA A 107 -2.44 -3.31 -0.07
N TYR A 108 -2.46 -3.07 -1.39
CA TYR A 108 -1.29 -2.58 -2.14
C TYR A 108 -1.49 -1.22 -2.82
N VAL A 109 -2.69 -0.62 -2.79
CA VAL A 109 -2.92 0.67 -3.46
C VAL A 109 -1.96 1.77 -2.99
N LEU A 110 -1.66 1.84 -1.69
CA LEU A 110 -0.73 2.82 -1.13
C LEU A 110 0.73 2.44 -1.39
N GLU A 111 1.07 1.17 -1.45
CA GLU A 111 2.40 0.71 -1.83
C GLU A 111 2.73 1.11 -3.27
N HIS A 112 1.81 0.85 -4.20
CA HIS A 112 1.95 1.30 -5.59
C HIS A 112 2.01 2.82 -5.72
N ALA A 113 1.27 3.55 -4.89
CA ALA A 113 1.34 5.00 -4.87
C ALA A 113 2.71 5.50 -4.37
N GLU A 114 3.27 4.90 -3.33
CA GLU A 114 4.61 5.25 -2.83
C GLU A 114 5.69 5.00 -3.88
N GLU A 115 5.65 3.84 -4.55
CA GLU A 115 6.62 3.52 -5.61
C GLU A 115 6.47 4.44 -6.83
N ALA A 116 5.25 4.83 -7.19
CA ALA A 116 5.01 5.83 -8.23
C ALA A 116 5.58 7.20 -7.82
N GLN A 117 5.37 7.62 -6.57
CA GLN A 117 5.90 8.86 -6.01
C GLN A 117 7.45 8.85 -6.00
N ALA A 118 8.08 7.74 -5.60
CA ALA A 118 9.53 7.54 -5.67
C ALA A 118 10.05 7.58 -7.11
N GLY A 119 9.22 7.14 -8.07
CA GLY A 119 9.45 7.30 -9.49
C GLY A 119 9.23 8.72 -10.03
N ASN A 120 9.01 9.75 -9.21
CA ASN A 120 8.67 11.12 -9.63
C ASN A 120 7.29 11.26 -10.33
N ILE A 121 6.31 10.46 -9.93
CA ILE A 121 4.90 10.65 -10.33
C ILE A 121 4.09 11.11 -9.12
N GLU A 122 3.70 12.39 -9.12
CA GLU A 122 2.99 13.00 -7.99
C GLU A 122 1.65 12.31 -7.69
N GLN A 123 1.43 11.98 -6.42
CA GLN A 123 0.22 11.32 -5.93
C GLN A 123 -0.77 12.27 -5.23
N LYS A 124 -0.58 13.59 -5.35
CA LYS A 124 -1.41 14.60 -4.66
C LYS A 124 -2.89 14.46 -5.01
N GLU A 125 -3.23 14.35 -6.30
CA GLU A 125 -4.62 14.21 -6.76
C GLU A 125 -5.26 12.91 -6.26
N PHE A 126 -4.51 11.81 -6.30
CA PHE A 126 -4.95 10.52 -5.78
C PHE A 126 -5.32 10.61 -4.30
N LEU A 127 -4.49 11.29 -3.50
CA LEU A 127 -4.72 11.52 -2.07
C LEU A 127 -5.86 12.54 -1.82
N GLN A 128 -6.23 13.37 -2.80
CA GLN A 128 -7.30 14.37 -2.70
C GLN A 128 -8.69 13.80 -2.99
N ALA A 129 -8.87 13.16 -4.14
CA ALA A 129 -10.21 12.80 -4.66
C ALA A 129 -10.59 11.33 -4.42
N GLY A 130 -9.61 10.49 -4.07
CA GLY A 130 -9.79 9.04 -4.01
C GLY A 130 -10.50 8.50 -2.76
N TRP A 131 -10.58 9.28 -1.68
CA TRP A 131 -10.70 8.71 -0.32
C TRP A 131 -11.79 9.37 0.53
N ASP A 132 -13.05 8.99 0.29
CA ASP A 132 -14.16 9.32 1.19
C ASP A 132 -14.21 8.39 2.43
N ALA A 133 -15.04 8.72 3.41
CA ALA A 133 -15.16 7.95 4.66
C ALA A 133 -15.54 6.47 4.43
N LYS A 134 -16.39 6.19 3.43
CA LYS A 134 -16.76 4.82 3.06
C LYS A 134 -15.55 4.06 2.52
N ARG A 135 -14.77 4.67 1.64
CA ARG A 135 -13.57 4.04 1.03
C ARG A 135 -12.46 3.83 2.03
N VAL A 136 -12.22 4.79 2.94
CA VAL A 136 -11.25 4.61 4.03
C VAL A 136 -11.67 3.45 4.93
N SER A 137 -12.95 3.38 5.31
CA SER A 137 -13.46 2.25 6.10
C SER A 137 -13.34 0.91 5.37
N LEU A 138 -13.65 0.87 4.08
CA LEU A 138 -13.53 -0.34 3.27
C LEU A 138 -12.07 -0.78 3.15
N PHE A 139 -11.18 0.16 2.84
CA PHE A 139 -9.74 -0.06 2.76
C PHE A 139 -9.20 -0.67 4.05
N HIS A 140 -9.55 -0.13 5.23
CA HIS A 140 -9.13 -0.74 6.49
C HIS A 140 -9.61 -2.18 6.62
N LYS A 141 -10.90 -2.43 6.44
CA LYS A 141 -11.46 -3.77 6.65
C LYS A 141 -10.82 -4.82 5.73
N LEU A 142 -10.42 -4.40 4.53
CA LEU A 142 -9.77 -5.27 3.54
C LEU A 142 -8.25 -5.37 3.68
N SER A 143 -7.57 -4.37 4.27
CA SER A 143 -6.11 -4.38 4.47
C SER A 143 -5.68 -5.06 5.77
N GLN A 144 -6.55 -5.06 6.80
CA GLN A 144 -6.33 -5.69 8.10
C GLN A 144 -6.08 -7.22 8.11
N PRO A 145 -6.65 -8.06 7.20
CA PRO A 145 -6.44 -9.51 7.23
C PRO A 145 -4.98 -9.96 7.13
N PHE A 146 -4.08 -9.10 6.64
CA PHE A 146 -2.67 -9.41 6.37
C PHE A 146 -1.68 -8.87 7.39
N GLY A 147 -2.14 -8.39 8.56
CA GLY A 147 -1.27 -8.22 9.73
C GLY A 147 -0.11 -7.22 9.61
N LYS A 148 -0.13 -6.28 8.65
CA LYS A 148 0.96 -5.30 8.47
C LYS A 148 0.96 -4.18 9.54
N CYS A 149 -0.11 -3.99 10.30
CA CYS A 149 -0.17 -3.03 11.42
C CYS A 149 0.06 -3.72 12.78
N TRP A 150 1.32 -4.07 13.08
CA TRP A 150 1.86 -4.32 14.44
C TRP A 150 0.99 -5.12 15.44
N GLY A 151 0.11 -6.02 14.99
CA GLY A 151 -0.79 -6.76 15.89
C GLY A 151 -1.71 -5.88 16.77
N PHE A 152 -1.77 -4.56 16.54
CA PHE A 152 -2.65 -3.68 17.28
C PHE A 152 -4.01 -3.70 16.61
N ALA A 153 -5.06 -3.88 17.42
CA ALA A 153 -6.45 -3.67 17.02
C ALA A 153 -6.65 -2.19 16.64
N CYS A 154 -6.22 -1.88 15.44
CA CYS A 154 -6.37 -0.63 14.75
C CYS A 154 -7.88 -0.44 14.52
N GLY A 155 -8.54 0.32 15.40
CA GLY A 155 -9.96 0.63 15.29
C GLY A 155 -10.29 1.25 13.92
N SER A 156 -11.56 1.20 13.53
CA SER A 156 -12.06 1.52 12.18
C SER A 156 -11.95 2.99 11.73
N GLY A 157 -11.04 3.80 12.31
CA GLY A 157 -10.93 5.25 12.09
C GLY A 157 -9.52 5.77 11.79
N ILE A 158 -8.57 4.92 11.42
CA ILE A 158 -7.19 5.32 11.13
C ILE A 158 -7.10 6.19 9.87
N SER A 159 -6.37 7.30 9.87
CA SER A 159 -6.19 8.03 8.62
C SER A 159 -5.21 7.31 7.68
N LEU A 160 -5.28 7.63 6.39
CA LEU A 160 -4.24 7.23 5.43
C LEU A 160 -2.85 7.71 5.87
N PHE A 161 -2.78 8.84 6.57
CA PHE A 161 -1.54 9.39 7.10
C PHE A 161 -0.94 8.46 8.16
N TYR A 162 -1.74 8.00 9.12
CA TYR A 162 -1.30 7.04 10.11
C TYR A 162 -0.90 5.69 9.48
N PHE A 163 -1.65 5.22 8.48
CA PHE A 163 -1.28 4.01 7.73
C PHE A 163 0.08 4.18 7.04
N SER A 164 0.30 5.31 6.34
CA SER A 164 1.57 5.61 5.67
C SER A 164 2.75 5.71 6.64
N LEU A 165 2.55 6.24 7.85
CA LEU A 165 3.58 6.27 8.89
C LEU A 165 3.97 4.86 9.36
N CYS A 166 2.98 4.00 9.63
CA CYS A 166 3.23 2.61 10.03
C CYS A 166 4.00 1.83 8.97
N HIS A 167 3.71 2.12 7.69
CA HIS A 167 4.29 1.45 6.54
C HIS A 167 5.54 2.12 5.96
N LYS A 168 6.00 3.22 6.56
CA LYS A 168 7.22 3.93 6.17
C LYS A 168 7.15 4.58 4.77
N TYR A 169 5.96 4.96 4.32
CA TYR A 169 5.73 5.60 3.02
C TYR A 169 6.06 7.10 3.08
N GLY A 170 7.34 7.43 3.07
CA GLY A 170 7.84 8.80 3.25
C GLY A 170 7.36 9.77 2.17
N GLY A 171 7.25 9.32 0.91
CA GLY A 171 6.73 10.13 -0.18
C GLY A 171 5.26 10.50 0.03
N LEU A 172 4.44 9.52 0.42
CA LEU A 172 3.02 9.75 0.74
C LEU A 172 2.83 10.57 2.02
N VAL A 173 3.66 10.38 3.06
CA VAL A 173 3.62 11.21 4.28
C VAL A 173 3.84 12.67 3.92
N TYR A 174 4.88 12.97 3.12
CA TYR A 174 5.14 14.33 2.65
C TYR A 174 3.95 14.89 1.86
N ALA A 175 3.43 14.14 0.89
CA ALA A 175 2.30 14.57 0.06
C ALA A 175 1.01 14.82 0.88
N LEU A 176 0.78 14.04 1.94
CA LEU A 176 -0.36 14.21 2.84
C LEU A 176 -0.20 15.47 3.72
N LEU A 177 1.01 15.79 4.19
CA LEU A 177 1.29 17.01 4.94
C LEU A 177 1.15 18.26 4.07
N GLU A 178 1.61 18.21 2.82
CA GLU A 178 1.38 19.27 1.82
C GLU A 178 -0.10 19.55 1.57
N LYS A 179 -0.96 18.53 1.72
CA LYS A 179 -2.43 18.65 1.62
C LYS A 179 -3.06 19.36 2.84
N GLY A 180 -2.29 19.65 3.88
CA GLY A 180 -2.79 20.25 5.12
C GLY A 180 -3.28 19.22 6.15
N THR A 181 -2.82 17.96 6.07
CA THR A 181 -2.98 17.03 7.20
C THR A 181 -2.28 17.62 8.41
N ASP A 182 -2.97 17.69 9.55
CA ASP A 182 -2.36 18.16 10.79
C ASP A 182 -1.22 17.21 11.20
N VAL A 183 0.00 17.76 11.22
CA VAL A 183 1.23 17.04 11.58
C VAL A 183 1.19 16.48 13.01
N ASN A 184 0.39 17.10 13.89
CA ASN A 184 0.23 16.71 15.29
C ASN A 184 -1.04 15.89 15.54
N MET A 185 -1.70 15.42 14.48
CA MET A 185 -2.90 14.57 14.57
C MET A 185 -2.66 13.34 15.45
N ARG A 186 -3.68 13.00 16.25
CA ARG A 186 -3.71 11.84 17.16
C ARG A 186 -4.92 10.98 16.81
N ASP A 187 -4.77 10.15 15.79
CA ASP A 187 -5.85 9.34 15.19
C ASP A 187 -5.66 7.83 15.38
N GLY A 188 -4.72 7.41 16.25
CA GLY A 188 -4.48 6.00 16.52
C GLY A 188 -3.84 5.68 17.87
N PRO A 189 -3.74 4.40 18.22
CA PRO A 189 -3.32 3.94 19.55
C PRO A 189 -1.86 4.24 19.86
N LEU A 190 -0.99 4.34 18.84
CA LEU A 190 0.46 4.52 18.98
C LEU A 190 0.89 5.95 19.34
N GLY A 191 -0.04 6.92 19.38
CA GLY A 191 0.25 8.30 19.75
C GLY A 191 0.33 9.25 18.56
N ASN A 192 1.19 10.27 18.66
CA ASN A 192 1.34 11.28 17.61
C ASN A 192 2.24 10.78 16.46
N ALA A 193 2.23 11.49 15.33
CA ALA A 193 2.99 11.13 14.13
C ALA A 193 4.48 10.91 14.40
N LEU A 194 5.08 11.78 15.22
CA LEU A 194 6.51 11.75 15.53
C LEU A 194 6.89 10.49 16.34
N GLN A 195 6.03 10.09 17.27
CA GLN A 195 6.22 8.87 18.06
C GLN A 195 6.15 7.62 17.19
N ILE A 196 5.21 7.58 16.24
CA ILE A 196 5.08 6.47 15.30
C ILE A 196 6.32 6.40 14.41
N ALA A 197 6.72 7.52 13.79
CA ALA A 197 7.92 7.60 12.96
C ALA A 197 9.20 7.20 13.72
N SER A 198 9.30 7.60 14.99
CA SER A 198 10.42 7.23 15.86
C SER A 198 10.41 5.73 16.16
N ALA A 199 9.23 5.16 16.44
CA ALA A 199 9.07 3.74 16.73
C ALA A 199 9.30 2.85 15.49
N THR A 200 8.94 3.33 14.30
CA THR A 200 9.19 2.61 13.04
C THR A 200 10.65 2.74 12.58
N GLY A 201 11.42 3.65 13.17
CA GLY A 201 12.86 3.81 12.93
C GLY A 201 13.20 4.43 11.58
N VAL A 202 12.39 5.39 11.09
CA VAL A 202 12.61 6.03 9.79
C VAL A 202 13.01 7.49 9.97
N GLU A 203 14.31 7.73 10.03
CA GLU A 203 14.89 9.07 10.21
C GLU A 203 14.37 10.08 9.19
N LYS A 204 14.21 9.66 7.93
CA LYS A 204 13.67 10.52 6.86
C LYS A 204 12.26 11.04 7.19
N ILE A 205 11.40 10.20 7.75
CA ILE A 205 10.03 10.59 8.12
C ILE A 205 10.07 11.51 9.34
N VAL A 206 10.92 11.23 10.32
CA VAL A 206 11.13 12.13 11.47
C VAL A 206 11.55 13.52 11.00
N GLY A 207 12.52 13.60 10.08
CA GLY A 207 12.94 14.86 9.46
C GLY A 207 11.79 15.61 8.79
N ILE A 208 11.01 14.94 7.94
CA ILE A 208 9.84 15.53 7.28
C ILE A 208 8.83 16.07 8.31
N LEU A 209 8.55 15.32 9.38
CA LEU A 209 7.60 15.75 10.40
C LEU A 209 8.11 16.98 11.18
N LEU A 210 9.40 17.02 11.53
CA LEU A 210 10.01 18.16 12.22
C LEU A 210 10.03 19.41 11.33
N GLU A 211 10.37 19.27 10.05
CA GLU A 211 10.32 20.36 9.06
C GLU A 211 8.90 20.93 8.90
N LYS A 212 7.87 20.08 9.07
CA LYS A 212 6.46 20.47 9.03
C LYS A 212 5.90 20.94 10.38
N GLY A 213 6.75 21.11 11.41
CA GLY A 213 6.36 21.67 12.70
C GLY A 213 5.75 20.67 13.69
N ALA A 214 6.11 19.39 13.61
CA ALA A 214 5.72 18.41 14.61
C ALA A 214 6.19 18.83 16.01
N ASP A 215 5.28 18.80 16.98
CA ASP A 215 5.56 19.10 18.38
C ASP A 215 6.30 17.92 19.03
N VAL A 216 7.58 18.13 19.30
CA VAL A 216 8.46 17.17 19.97
C VAL A 216 7.99 16.85 21.40
N ASN A 217 7.27 17.78 22.03
CA ASN A 217 6.77 17.64 23.39
C ASN A 217 5.33 17.13 23.45
N ALA A 218 4.69 16.90 22.30
CA ALA A 218 3.32 16.41 22.28
C ALA A 218 3.22 15.13 23.09
N GLN A 219 2.35 15.16 24.10
CA GLN A 219 2.09 13.99 24.94
C GLN A 219 1.56 12.88 24.04
N GLY A 220 2.06 11.66 24.22
CA GLY A 220 1.68 10.55 23.34
C GLY A 220 0.37 9.88 23.71
N GLY A 221 -0.05 8.92 22.89
CA GLY A 221 -1.19 8.05 23.16
C GLY A 221 -0.87 7.04 24.29
N PHE A 222 -1.84 6.19 24.63
CA PHE A 222 -1.76 5.21 25.73
C PHE A 222 -0.42 4.46 25.83
N TYR A 223 0.22 4.14 24.69
CA TYR A 223 1.49 3.40 24.66
C TYR A 223 2.76 4.24 24.85
N ALA A 224 2.78 5.52 24.46
CA ALA A 224 3.93 6.39 24.71
C ALA A 224 4.11 6.66 26.21
N THR A 225 3.00 6.77 26.93
CA THR A 225 3.00 6.87 28.40
C THR A 225 3.52 5.59 29.04
N HIS A 226 3.20 4.41 28.48
CA HIS A 226 3.66 3.12 28.98
C HIS A 226 5.17 2.88 28.73
N TYR A 227 5.72 3.29 27.58
CA TYR A 227 7.17 3.22 27.33
C TYR A 227 7.98 4.16 28.23
N ARG A 228 7.47 5.37 28.52
CA ARG A 228 8.04 6.20 29.59
C ARG A 228 7.98 5.44 30.92
N GLN A 229 6.83 4.93 31.34
CA GLN A 229 6.75 4.23 32.64
C GLN A 229 7.69 3.02 32.77
N LEU A 230 7.94 2.26 31.70
CA LEU A 230 8.89 1.14 31.70
C LEU A 230 10.34 1.63 31.87
N GLN A 231 10.79 2.64 31.10
CA GLN A 231 12.14 3.19 31.27
C GLN A 231 12.38 3.82 32.65
N TRP A 232 11.34 4.37 33.29
CA TRP A 232 11.44 4.96 34.62
C TRP A 232 11.46 3.90 35.75
N LYS A 233 10.98 2.68 35.50
CA LYS A 233 11.13 1.54 36.42
C LYS A 233 12.49 0.86 36.29
N GLU A 234 13.05 0.78 35.08
CA GLU A 234 14.40 0.24 34.83
C GLU A 234 15.49 1.11 35.49
N ARG A 235 15.39 2.45 35.39
CA ARG A 235 16.37 3.39 35.97
C ARG A 235 16.32 3.55 37.50
N ARG A 236 15.27 3.05 38.17
CA ARG A 236 15.17 3.02 39.64
C ARG A 236 15.61 1.67 40.24
N ARG A 237 16.04 0.74 39.40
CA ARG A 237 16.59 -0.57 39.79
C ARG A 237 18.11 -0.68 39.62
N LEU A 238 18.78 0.42 39.29
CA LEU A 238 20.23 0.62 39.39
C LEU A 238 20.48 1.66 40.47
#